data_AF-A0A9Q1RLD1-F1
#
_entry.id   AF-A0A9Q1RLD1-F1
#
_cell.length_a   1.000
_cell.length_b   1.000
_cell.length_c   1.000
_cell.angle_alpha   90.00
_cell.angle_beta   90.00
_cell.angle_gamma   90.00
#
_symmetry.space_group_name_H-M   'P 1'
#
loop_
_entity.id
_entity.type
_entity.pdbx_description
1 polymer ?
#
loop_
_entity_poly.entity_id
_entity_poly.type
_entity_poly.pdbx_seq_one_letter_code
_entity_poly.pdbx_strand_id
1 'polypeptide(L)'
;MCNCDYFCHLINSRTPNNSGRRFFSCKIPKDNGGCGYFTWIDSSLEAELLKQMIKKVEEERDTLKHKLKEIGDKITALKQKSEGN
;
A
#
# COMPACT_ATOMS: atom_id res chain seq x y z
N MET A 1 -8.64 -5.94 -6.72
CA MET A 1 -9.95 -6.25 -6.13
C MET A 1 -10.56 -7.41 -6.89
N CYS A 2 -11.37 -8.26 -6.25
CA CYS A 2 -12.12 -9.31 -6.94
C CYS A 2 -13.46 -8.78 -7.47
N ASN A 3 -14.22 -9.61 -8.19
CA ASN A 3 -15.55 -9.26 -8.72
C ASN A 3 -16.66 -9.14 -7.66
N CYS A 4 -16.31 -9.24 -6.37
CA CYS A 4 -17.21 -8.96 -5.24
C CYS A 4 -16.85 -7.62 -4.57
N ASP A 5 -16.02 -6.78 -5.21
CA ASP A 5 -15.54 -5.49 -4.71
C ASP A 5 -14.81 -5.53 -3.35
N TYR A 6 -14.22 -6.70 -3.04
CA TYR A 6 -13.39 -6.87 -1.86
C TYR A 6 -11.91 -6.97 -2.20
N PHE A 7 -11.06 -6.59 -1.23
CA PHE A 7 -9.64 -6.93 -1.26
C PHE A 7 -9.48 -8.46 -1.20
N CYS A 8 -8.62 -8.97 -2.09
CA CYS A 8 -8.34 -10.39 -2.21
C CYS A 8 -7.43 -10.87 -1.07
N HIS A 9 -7.59 -12.12 -0.65
CA HIS A 9 -6.68 -12.78 0.28
C HIS A 9 -5.39 -13.18 -0.42
N LEU A 10 -4.25 -12.94 0.23
CA LEU A 10 -2.95 -13.48 -0.16
C LEU A 10 -2.78 -14.89 0.43
N ILE A 11 -2.54 -15.89 -0.41
CA ILE A 11 -2.44 -17.29 0.00
C ILE A 11 -1.14 -17.90 -0.51
N ASN A 12 -0.47 -18.68 0.36
CA ASN A 12 0.67 -19.52 0.00
C ASN A 12 0.16 -20.88 -0.47
N SER A 13 0.46 -21.26 -1.71
CA SER A 13 0.11 -22.58 -2.25
C SER A 13 0.85 -23.69 -1.50
N ARG A 14 0.09 -24.73 -1.15
CA ARG A 14 0.56 -25.94 -0.48
C ARG A 14 0.48 -27.17 -1.39
N THR A 15 0.15 -26.97 -2.67
CA THR A 15 0.07 -28.08 -3.63
C THR A 15 1.49 -28.53 -3.99
N PRO A 16 1.75 -29.84 -4.18
CA PRO A 16 3.11 -30.34 -4.48
C PRO A 16 3.76 -29.63 -5.66
N ASN A 17 3.02 -29.39 -6.74
CA ASN A 17 3.55 -28.79 -7.97
C ASN A 17 3.76 -27.26 -7.89
N ASN A 18 3.19 -26.58 -6.89
CA ASN A 18 3.28 -25.13 -6.75
C ASN A 18 3.59 -24.73 -5.30
N SER A 19 4.35 -25.56 -4.58
CA SER A 19 4.61 -25.33 -3.16
C SER A 19 5.34 -24.01 -2.94
N GLY A 20 4.86 -23.19 -2.00
CA GLY A 20 5.46 -21.89 -1.67
C GLY A 20 5.10 -20.75 -2.62
N ARG A 21 4.53 -21.03 -3.81
CA ARG A 21 4.08 -19.98 -4.73
C ARG A 21 2.86 -19.25 -4.17
N ARG A 22 2.80 -17.93 -4.32
CA ARG A 22 1.73 -17.10 -3.77
C ARG A 22 0.66 -16.77 -4.80
N PHE A 23 -0.58 -16.63 -4.37
CA PHE A 23 -1.68 -16.20 -5.22
C PHE A 23 -2.68 -15.33 -4.44
N PHE A 24 -3.39 -14.47 -5.16
CA PHE A 24 -4.55 -13.76 -4.63
C PHE A 24 -5.83 -14.54 -4.93
N SER A 25 -6.75 -14.61 -3.97
CA SER A 25 -8.07 -15.20 -4.18
C SER A 25 -9.21 -14.41 -3.50
N CYS A 26 -10.44 -14.59 -3.96
CA CYS A 26 -11.61 -14.01 -3.29
C CYS A 26 -11.67 -14.50 -1.84
N LYS A 27 -11.98 -13.59 -0.92
CA LYS A 27 -12.14 -13.92 0.50
C LYS A 27 -13.39 -14.76 0.79
N ILE A 28 -14.41 -14.66 -0.05
CA ILE A 28 -15.64 -15.44 0.05
C ILE A 28 -15.40 -16.76 -0.67
N PRO A 29 -15.51 -17.92 0.01
CA PRO A 29 -15.43 -19.23 -0.64
C PRO A 29 -16.44 -19.34 -1.79
N LYS A 30 -16.07 -20.04 -2.87
CA LYS A 30 -16.94 -20.20 -4.05
C LYS A 30 -18.29 -20.83 -3.68
N ASP A 31 -18.26 -21.82 -2.80
CA ASP A 31 -19.46 -22.53 -2.32
C ASP A 31 -20.36 -21.65 -1.43
N ASN A 32 -19.82 -20.53 -0.92
CA ASN A 32 -20.55 -19.52 -0.16
C ASN A 32 -20.88 -18.29 -1.01
N GLY A 33 -20.96 -18.43 -2.34
CA GLY A 33 -21.34 -17.36 -3.26
C GLY A 33 -20.18 -16.43 -3.67
N GLY A 34 -18.93 -16.80 -3.39
CA GLY A 34 -17.77 -16.04 -3.83
C GLY A 34 -17.55 -16.11 -5.34
N CYS A 35 -17.04 -15.04 -5.95
CA CYS A 35 -16.80 -14.97 -7.40
C CYS A 35 -15.70 -15.90 -7.94
N GLY A 36 -14.99 -16.63 -7.08
CA GLY A 36 -13.93 -17.55 -7.50
C GLY A 36 -12.69 -16.86 -8.07
N TYR A 37 -12.51 -15.55 -7.84
CA TYR A 37 -11.31 -14.83 -8.27
C TYR A 37 -10.03 -15.55 -7.80
N PHE A 38 -9.09 -15.70 -8.72
CA PHE A 38 -7.80 -16.33 -8.52
C PHE A 38 -6.79 -15.71 -9.48
N THR A 39 -5.64 -15.27 -8.98
CA THR A 39 -4.49 -14.94 -9.83
C THR A 39 -3.20 -15.32 -9.13
N TRP A 40 -2.30 -15.97 -9.86
CA TRP A 40 -0.94 -16.16 -9.37
C TRP A 40 -0.26 -14.82 -9.17
N ILE A 41 0.60 -14.77 -8.17
CA ILE A 41 1.56 -13.70 -8.01
C ILE A 41 2.83 -14.17 -8.70
N ASP A 42 3.19 -13.46 -9.76
CA ASP A 42 4.48 -13.58 -10.42
C ASP A 42 5.38 -12.39 -10.06
N SER A 43 6.65 -12.48 -10.42
CA SER A 43 7.65 -11.46 -10.12
C SER A 43 7.29 -10.09 -10.71
N SER A 44 6.59 -10.05 -11.85
CA SER A 44 6.09 -8.80 -12.44
C SER A 44 4.99 -8.15 -11.59
N LEU A 45 4.03 -8.93 -11.09
CA LEU A 45 2.98 -8.46 -10.20
C LEU A 45 3.54 -7.98 -8.85
N GLU A 46 4.53 -8.69 -8.29
CA GLU A 46 5.20 -8.26 -7.05
C GLU A 46 5.94 -6.94 -7.25
N ALA A 47 6.68 -6.80 -8.34
CA ALA A 47 7.39 -5.58 -8.67
C ALA A 47 6.43 -4.40 -8.88
N GLU A 48 5.30 -4.62 -9.58
CA GLU A 48 4.34 -3.56 -9.86
C GLU A 48 3.59 -3.12 -8.59
N LEU A 49 3.20 -4.06 -7.73
CA LEU A 49 2.59 -3.72 -6.44
C LEU A 49 3.57 -2.97 -5.54
N LEU A 50 4.84 -3.39 -5.53
CA LEU A 50 5.88 -2.72 -4.76
C LEU A 50 6.12 -1.29 -5.27
N LYS A 51 6.18 -1.07 -6.58
CA LYS A 51 6.29 0.29 -7.17
C LYS A 51 5.13 1.18 -6.74
N GLN A 52 3.89 0.66 -6.77
CA GLN A 52 2.72 1.43 -6.34
C GLN A 52 2.78 1.79 -4.85
N MET A 53 3.22 0.87 -4.00
CA MET A 53 3.43 1.12 -2.58
C MET A 53 4.53 2.16 -2.34
N ILE A 54 5.67 2.04 -3.04
CA ILE A 54 6.77 3.01 -2.97
C ILE A 54 6.27 4.40 -3.36
N LYS A 55 5.56 4.51 -4.49
CA LYS A 55 5.02 5.79 -4.96
C LYS A 55 4.16 6.48 -3.90
N LYS A 56 3.27 5.75 -3.22
CA LYS A 56 2.45 6.31 -2.12
C LYS A 56 3.30 6.80 -0.95
N VAL A 57 4.30 6.01 -0.55
CA VAL A 57 5.23 6.40 0.52
C VAL A 57 6.01 7.65 0.13
N GLU A 58 6.40 7.80 -1.13
CA GLU A 58 7.08 8.99 -1.63
C GLU A 58 6.19 10.24 -1.62
N GLU A 59 4.93 10.11 -2.04
CA GLU A 59 3.93 11.18 -1.99
C GLU A 59 3.67 11.65 -0.53
N GLU A 60 3.54 10.71 0.41
CA GLU A 60 3.41 11.01 1.83
C GLU A 60 4.67 11.68 2.39
N ARG A 61 5.86 11.16 2.05
CA ARG A 61 7.15 11.75 2.42
C ARG A 61 7.24 13.20 1.96
N ASP A 62 6.87 13.48 0.71
CA ASP A 62 7.01 14.81 0.14
C ASP A 62 5.99 15.80 0.74
N THR A 63 4.78 15.31 1.06
CA THR A 63 3.79 16.06 1.84
C THR A 63 4.32 16.41 3.23
N LEU A 64 4.92 15.46 3.93
CA LEU A 64 5.49 15.68 5.27
C LEU A 64 6.67 16.65 5.23
N LYS A 65 7.54 16.55 4.23
CA LYS A 65 8.64 17.51 4.02
C LYS A 65 8.11 18.94 3.85
N HIS A 66 7.03 19.12 3.08
CA HIS A 66 6.43 20.44 2.90
C HIS A 66 5.89 21.01 4.22
N LYS A 67 5.14 20.20 4.98
CA LYS A 67 4.64 20.58 6.31
C LYS A 67 5.75 20.92 7.29
N LEU A 68 6.85 20.15 7.28
CA LEU A 68 8.01 20.39 8.13
C LEU A 68 8.65 21.75 7.82
N LYS A 69 8.78 22.10 6.54
CA LYS A 69 9.28 23.41 6.11
C LYS A 69 8.38 24.54 6.61
N GLU A 70 7.07 24.41 6.41
CA GLU A 70 6.10 25.43 6.85
C GLU A 70 6.13 25.66 8.37
N ILE A 71 6.25 24.57 9.15
CA ILE A 71 6.42 24.66 10.61
C ILE A 71 7.74 25.35 10.97
N GLY A 72 8.83 25.02 10.27
CA GLY A 72 10.13 25.67 10.48
C GLY A 72 10.11 27.18 10.21
N ASP A 73 9.44 27.59 9.13
CA ASP A 73 9.26 29.00 8.78
C ASP A 73 8.42 29.73 9.84
N LYS A 74 7.34 29.11 10.33
CA LYS A 74 6.50 29.65 11.43
C LYS A 74 7.28 29.80 12.73
N ILE A 75 8.08 28.82 13.11
CA ILE A 75 8.92 28.87 14.31
C ILE A 75 9.92 30.02 14.21
N THR A 76 10.55 30.19 13.05
CA THR A 76 11.51 31.28 12.81
C THR A 76 10.86 32.64 12.94
N ALA A 77 9.67 32.83 12.35
CA ALA A 77 8.91 34.06 12.45
C ALA A 77 8.46 34.36 13.90
N LEU A 78 8.09 33.34 14.68
CA LEU A 78 7.73 33.51 16.09
C LEU A 78 8.92 33.93 16.96
N LYS A 79 10.11 33.34 16.73
CA LYS A 79 11.34 33.72 17.45
C LYS A 79 11.72 35.19 17.20
N GLN A 80 11.66 35.64 15.95
CA GLN A 80 11.94 37.03 15.60
C GLN A 80 10.96 38.01 16.29
N LYS A 81 9.69 37.63 16.43
CA LYS A 81 8.69 38.44 17.14
C LYS A 81 8.92 38.50 18.66
N SER A 82 9.45 37.45 19.27
CA SER A 82 9.76 37.44 20.70
C SER A 82 11.04 38.19 21.08
N GLU A 83 11.98 38.34 20.14
CA GLU A 83 13.26 39.05 20.36
C GLU A 83 13.17 40.56 20.05
N GLY A 84 12.14 41.00 19.32
CA GLY A 84 11.93 42.40 18.93
C GLY A 84 10.98 43.20 19.83
N ASN A 85 10.65 42.68 21.02
CA ASN A 85 9.74 43.27 22.00
C ASN A 85 10.42 43.33 23.38
#